data_AF-A0A6L7LEA8-F1
#
_entry.id   AF-A0A6L7LEA8-F1
#
_cell.length_a   1.000
_cell.length_b   1.000
_cell.length_c   1.000
_cell.angle_alpha   90.00
_cell.angle_beta   90.00
_cell.angle_gamma   90.00
#
_symmetry.space_group_name_H-M   'P 1'
#
loop_
_entity.id
_entity.type
_entity.pdbx_description
1 polymer ?
#
loop_
_entity_poly.entity_id
_entity_poly.type
_entity_poly.pdbx_seq_one_letter_code
_entity_poly.pdbx_strand_id
1 'polypeptide(L)'
;MSQTLAPLPETQPPDEGILSSHRVKMLIAFAVLVGALGYFVFQAFSGAAVYYYTVGEINDIGPSPEGKTVRVSGKLEPESFHRAAGSTLSEFRLTDGSETLAAAHEGVLPDLFINELSDIILEGCYDPNGVFKSETI
;
A
#
# COMPACT_ATOMS: atom_id res chain seq x y z
N MET A 1 88.93 -17.37 34.81
CA MET A 1 88.08 -17.25 33.61
C MET A 1 86.69 -16.83 34.06
N SER A 2 86.38 -15.55 33.95
CA SER A 2 85.09 -14.99 34.37
C SER A 2 84.08 -15.17 33.24
N GLN A 3 83.04 -15.98 33.45
CA GLN A 3 81.95 -16.12 32.48
C GLN A 3 80.98 -14.94 32.63
N THR A 4 80.84 -14.16 31.56
CA THR A 4 79.87 -13.08 31.46
C THR A 4 78.47 -13.69 31.29
N LEU A 5 77.52 -13.33 32.14
CA LEU A 5 76.13 -13.77 32.06
C LEU A 5 75.43 -12.97 30.95
N ALA A 6 74.99 -13.63 29.88
CA ALA A 6 74.22 -12.98 28.82
C ALA A 6 72.87 -12.47 29.37
N PRO A 7 72.37 -11.30 28.93
CA PRO A 7 71.07 -10.81 29.37
C PRO A 7 69.95 -11.70 28.79
N LEU A 8 68.93 -11.98 29.58
CA LEU A 8 67.75 -12.73 29.13
C LEU A 8 67.03 -11.98 27.98
N PRO A 9 66.51 -12.68 26.97
CA PRO A 9 65.73 -12.04 25.91
C PRO A 9 64.43 -11.47 26.49
N GLU A 10 64.21 -10.16 26.33
CA GLU A 10 62.92 -9.54 26.64
C GLU A 10 61.83 -10.10 25.73
N THR A 11 60.83 -10.74 26.33
CA THR A 11 59.62 -11.14 25.62
C THR A 11 58.80 -9.89 25.29
N GLN A 12 58.80 -9.45 24.03
CA GLN A 12 57.84 -8.45 23.58
C GLN A 12 56.42 -9.02 23.67
N PRO A 13 55.46 -8.31 24.29
CA PRO A 13 54.09 -8.76 24.35
C PRO A 13 53.50 -8.87 22.93
N PRO A 14 52.51 -9.75 22.70
CA PRO A 14 51.91 -9.93 21.38
C PRO A 14 51.23 -8.63 20.96
N ASP A 15 51.49 -8.17 19.74
CA ASP A 15 50.69 -7.12 19.09
C ASP A 15 49.26 -7.63 18.90
N GLU A 16 48.40 -7.37 19.88
CA GLU A 16 46.97 -7.67 19.77
C GLU A 16 46.36 -6.70 18.75
N GLY A 17 46.03 -7.23 17.56
CA GLY A 17 45.51 -6.47 16.42
C GLY A 17 44.21 -5.73 16.71
N ILE A 18 44.33 -4.47 17.17
CA ILE A 18 43.22 -3.52 17.36
C ILE A 18 42.47 -3.20 16.05
N LEU A 19 43.06 -3.53 14.89
CA LEU A 19 42.52 -3.25 13.55
C LEU A 19 41.30 -4.10 13.13
N SER A 20 40.94 -5.18 13.84
CA SER A 20 39.84 -6.08 13.45
C SER A 20 38.46 -5.58 13.94
N SER A 21 38.37 -5.10 15.19
CA SER A 21 37.08 -4.74 15.81
C SER A 21 36.37 -3.58 15.11
N HIS A 22 37.11 -2.56 14.66
CA HIS A 22 36.53 -1.39 13.98
C HIS A 22 35.98 -1.73 12.59
N ARG A 23 36.63 -2.66 11.86
CA ARG A 23 36.16 -3.13 10.55
C ARG A 23 34.87 -3.92 10.69
N VAL A 24 34.79 -4.80 11.68
CA VAL A 24 33.57 -5.56 11.99
C VAL A 24 32.43 -4.61 12.38
N LYS A 25 32.69 -3.62 13.23
CA LYS A 25 31.68 -2.60 13.59
C LYS A 25 31.18 -1.81 12.39
N MET A 26 32.07 -1.40 11.48
CA MET A 26 31.66 -0.72 10.23
C MET A 26 30.81 -1.61 9.33
N LEU A 27 31.17 -2.89 9.17
CA LEU A 27 30.38 -3.83 8.38
C LEU A 27 28.99 -4.05 8.97
N ILE A 28 28.89 -4.19 10.29
CA ILE A 28 27.60 -4.31 10.98
C ILE A 28 26.77 -3.03 10.79
N ALA A 29 27.37 -1.85 10.99
CA ALA A 29 26.68 -0.58 10.79
C ALA A 29 26.16 -0.42 9.35
N PHE A 30 26.97 -0.79 8.36
CA PHE A 30 26.56 -0.77 6.96
C PHE A 30 25.45 -1.78 6.67
N ALA A 31 25.54 -3.01 7.19
CA ALA A 31 24.50 -4.02 7.02
C ALA A 31 23.16 -3.58 7.65
N VAL A 32 23.20 -2.98 8.84
CA VAL A 32 22.00 -2.41 9.49
C VAL A 32 21.42 -1.27 8.67
N LEU A 33 22.25 -0.37 8.14
CA LEU A 33 21.81 0.73 7.29
C LEU A 33 21.12 0.21 6.03
N VAL A 34 21.74 -0.72 5.32
CA VAL A 34 21.17 -1.33 4.10
C VAL A 34 19.87 -2.08 4.42
N GLY A 35 19.83 -2.82 5.53
CA GLY A 35 18.63 -3.52 5.99
C GLY A 35 17.48 -2.57 6.31
N ALA A 36 17.77 -1.46 7.01
CA ALA A 36 16.78 -0.42 7.30
C ALA A 36 16.27 0.26 6.03
N LEU A 37 17.15 0.59 5.08
CA LEU A 37 16.75 1.13 3.77
C LEU A 37 15.85 0.14 3.02
N GLY A 38 16.22 -1.14 2.98
CA GLY A 38 15.41 -2.18 2.34
C GLY A 38 14.02 -2.31 2.98
N TYR A 39 13.95 -2.25 4.31
CA TYR A 39 12.69 -2.26 5.04
C TYR A 39 11.82 -1.04 4.71
N PHE A 40 12.40 0.17 4.67
CA PHE A 40 11.67 1.37 4.30
C PHE A 40 11.16 1.34 2.86
N VAL A 41 11.98 0.86 1.92
CA VAL A 41 11.56 0.67 0.52
C VAL A 41 10.37 -0.28 0.47
N PHE A 42 10.47 -1.45 1.10
CA PHE A 42 9.37 -2.41 1.16
C PHE A 42 8.09 -1.78 1.73
N GLN A 43 8.21 -1.08 2.86
CA GLN A 43 7.08 -0.43 3.51
C GLN A 43 6.44 0.67 2.65
N ALA A 44 7.24 1.44 1.92
CA ALA A 44 6.76 2.51 1.04
C ALA A 44 5.94 1.96 -0.13
N PHE A 45 6.35 0.82 -0.70
CA PHE A 45 5.60 0.19 -1.80
C PHE A 45 4.33 -0.53 -1.32
N SER A 46 4.30 -1.07 -0.09
CA SER A 46 3.12 -1.76 0.43
C SER A 46 1.93 -0.85 0.75
N GLY A 47 2.14 0.46 0.91
CA GLY A 47 1.12 1.38 1.44
C GLY A 47 0.27 2.14 0.41
N ALA A 48 0.51 2.02 -0.89
CA ALA A 48 0.00 3.00 -1.86
C ALA A 48 -0.67 2.44 -3.12
N ALA A 49 -0.87 1.13 -3.23
CA ALA A 49 -1.55 0.55 -4.38
C ALA A 49 -3.06 0.42 -4.11
N VAL A 50 -3.84 1.42 -4.53
CA VAL A 50 -5.29 1.26 -4.67
C VAL A 50 -5.54 0.53 -5.99
N TYR A 51 -6.02 -0.70 -5.90
CA TYR A 51 -6.30 -1.53 -7.07
C TYR A 51 -7.48 -0.97 -7.87
N TYR A 52 -7.39 -1.05 -9.19
CA TYR A 52 -8.46 -0.67 -10.11
C TYR A 52 -9.13 -1.92 -10.65
N TYR A 53 -10.46 -1.94 -10.63
CA TYR A 53 -11.30 -3.02 -11.13
C TYR A 53 -12.39 -2.47 -12.05
N THR A 54 -12.87 -3.30 -12.98
CA THR A 54 -14.16 -3.08 -13.64
C THR A 54 -15.32 -3.54 -12.75
N VAL A 55 -16.55 -3.24 -13.16
CA VAL A 55 -17.77 -3.72 -12.50
C VAL A 55 -17.83 -5.26 -12.46
N GLY A 56 -17.56 -5.95 -13.57
CA GLY A 56 -17.54 -7.42 -13.57
C GLY A 56 -16.43 -7.99 -12.67
N GLU A 57 -15.22 -7.43 -12.71
CA GLU A 57 -14.10 -7.92 -11.91
C GLU A 57 -14.36 -7.81 -10.39
N ILE A 58 -14.95 -6.71 -9.93
CA ILE A 58 -15.24 -6.54 -8.51
C ILE A 58 -16.39 -7.43 -8.05
N ASN A 59 -17.36 -7.73 -8.93
CA ASN A 59 -18.42 -8.69 -8.66
C ASN A 59 -17.90 -10.12 -8.54
N ASP A 60 -16.96 -10.52 -9.42
CA ASP A 60 -16.31 -11.84 -9.37
C ASP A 60 -15.50 -12.04 -8.08
N ILE A 61 -14.83 -10.98 -7.60
CA ILE A 61 -14.12 -10.99 -6.31
C ILE A 61 -15.12 -11.07 -5.15
N GLY A 62 -16.25 -10.37 -5.28
CA GLY A 62 -17.29 -10.28 -4.29
C GLY A 62 -17.00 -9.31 -3.14
N PRO A 63 -17.96 -9.15 -2.21
CA PRO A 63 -17.81 -8.26 -1.07
C PRO A 63 -16.62 -8.63 -0.17
N SER A 64 -15.87 -7.63 0.29
CA SER A 64 -14.72 -7.84 1.16
C SER A 64 -15.03 -7.40 2.60
N PRO A 65 -14.99 -8.31 3.59
CA PRO A 65 -15.11 -7.94 5.00
C PRO A 65 -13.95 -7.07 5.48
N GLU A 66 -12.81 -7.08 4.78
CA GLU A 66 -11.57 -6.44 5.20
C GLU A 66 -11.57 -4.92 4.98
N GLY A 67 -12.64 -4.34 4.41
CA GLY A 67 -12.73 -2.89 4.25
C GLY A 67 -11.72 -2.32 3.26
N LYS A 68 -11.21 -3.13 2.32
CA LYS A 68 -10.16 -2.72 1.38
C LYS A 68 -10.68 -1.62 0.45
N THR A 69 -10.04 -0.46 0.51
CA THR A 69 -10.29 0.62 -0.45
C THR A 69 -9.78 0.22 -1.82
N VAL A 70 -10.68 0.22 -2.80
CA VAL A 70 -10.41 -0.09 -4.20
C VAL A 70 -11.04 0.99 -5.09
N ARG A 71 -10.62 1.02 -6.36
CA ARG A 71 -11.26 1.84 -7.39
C ARG A 71 -12.01 0.96 -8.36
N VAL A 72 -13.25 1.34 -8.67
CA VAL A 72 -14.10 0.63 -9.62
C VAL A 72 -14.47 1.58 -10.75
N SER A 73 -14.24 1.16 -11.99
CA SER A 73 -14.66 1.89 -13.19
C SER A 73 -15.92 1.30 -13.79
N GLY A 74 -16.81 2.18 -14.27
CA GLY A 74 -18.02 1.81 -14.99
C GLY A 74 -18.78 3.03 -15.50
N LYS A 75 -19.89 2.80 -16.19
CA LYS A 75 -20.81 3.84 -16.64
C LYS A 75 -22.05 3.84 -15.75
N LEU A 76 -22.71 4.98 -15.59
CA LEU A 76 -23.99 5.04 -14.89
C LEU A 76 -25.03 4.22 -15.65
N GLU A 77 -25.70 3.29 -14.98
CA GLU A 77 -26.84 2.58 -15.55
C GLU A 77 -28.01 3.58 -15.72
N PRO A 78 -28.62 3.67 -16.91
CA PRO A 78 -29.76 4.57 -17.16
C PRO A 78 -30.88 4.36 -16.14
N GLU A 79 -31.50 5.46 -15.70
CA GLU A 79 -32.62 5.46 -14.75
C GLU A 79 -32.34 4.84 -13.36
N SER A 80 -31.09 4.44 -13.06
CA SER A 80 -30.72 3.85 -11.78
C SER A 80 -30.47 4.89 -10.67
N PHE A 81 -30.25 6.15 -11.03
CA PHE A 81 -29.87 7.20 -10.09
C PHE A 81 -31.03 7.66 -9.21
N HIS A 82 -30.84 7.55 -7.90
CA HIS A 82 -31.79 7.99 -6.89
C HIS A 82 -31.12 8.83 -5.80
N ARG A 83 -31.76 9.93 -5.40
CA ARG A 83 -31.36 10.76 -4.25
C ARG A 83 -32.62 11.32 -3.59
N ALA A 84 -32.82 11.00 -2.31
CA ALA A 84 -33.96 11.50 -1.56
C ALA A 84 -33.89 13.02 -1.35
N ALA A 85 -35.05 13.68 -1.34
CA ALA A 85 -35.12 15.13 -1.12
C ALA A 85 -34.54 15.50 0.26
N GLY A 86 -33.58 16.43 0.27
CA GLY A 86 -32.89 16.86 1.49
C GLY A 86 -31.77 15.92 1.97
N SER A 87 -31.47 14.84 1.23
CA SER A 87 -30.35 13.94 1.51
C SER A 87 -29.15 14.23 0.60
N THR A 88 -27.95 14.05 1.12
CA THR A 88 -26.69 14.01 0.36
C THR A 88 -26.32 12.59 -0.10
N LEU A 89 -27.04 11.58 0.38
CA LEU A 89 -26.87 10.18 -0.02
C LEU A 89 -27.53 9.94 -1.38
N SER A 90 -26.72 9.52 -2.33
CA SER A 90 -27.13 9.00 -3.64
C SER A 90 -26.95 7.51 -3.70
N GLU A 91 -27.91 6.84 -4.31
CA GLU A 91 -27.88 5.43 -4.65
C GLU A 91 -28.01 5.30 -6.17
N PHE A 92 -27.19 4.46 -6.78
CA PHE A 92 -27.16 4.27 -8.23
C PHE A 92 -26.50 2.93 -8.58
N ARG A 93 -26.50 2.59 -9.87
CA ARG A 93 -25.81 1.39 -10.36
C ARG A 93 -24.79 1.76 -11.42
N LEU A 94 -23.62 1.15 -11.34
CA LEU A 94 -22.63 1.20 -12.42
C LEU A 94 -22.69 -0.06 -13.27
N THR A 95 -22.37 0.07 -14.54
CA THR A 95 -22.28 -1.04 -15.49
C THR A 95 -21.03 -0.95 -16.37
N ASP A 96 -20.46 -2.09 -16.72
CA ASP A 96 -19.43 -2.22 -17.78
C ASP A 96 -20.02 -2.68 -19.12
N GLY A 97 -21.36 -2.77 -19.21
CA GLY A 97 -22.11 -3.28 -20.35
C GLY A 97 -22.51 -4.76 -20.25
N SER A 98 -21.91 -5.52 -19.33
CA SER A 98 -22.26 -6.93 -19.09
C SER A 98 -22.84 -7.13 -17.69
N GLU A 99 -22.20 -6.53 -16.69
CA GLU A 99 -22.58 -6.63 -15.30
C GLU A 99 -23.01 -5.29 -14.71
N THR A 100 -23.58 -5.34 -13.51
CA THR A 100 -24.00 -4.15 -12.77
C THR A 100 -23.55 -4.24 -11.32
N LEU A 101 -23.21 -3.10 -10.72
CA LEU A 101 -22.81 -2.96 -9.33
C LEU A 101 -23.65 -1.88 -8.66
N ALA A 102 -24.33 -2.22 -7.57
CA ALA A 102 -25.01 -1.24 -6.74
C ALA A 102 -23.99 -0.40 -5.97
N ALA A 103 -24.14 0.92 -6.01
CA ALA A 103 -23.25 1.86 -5.37
C ALA A 103 -24.02 2.94 -4.60
N ALA A 104 -23.40 3.43 -3.54
CA ALA A 104 -23.91 4.54 -2.75
C ALA A 104 -22.79 5.56 -2.50
N HIS A 105 -23.12 6.84 -2.62
CA HIS A 105 -22.20 7.94 -2.38
C HIS A 105 -22.86 9.05 -1.57
N GLU A 106 -22.18 9.50 -0.53
CA GLU A 106 -22.63 10.60 0.32
C GLU A 106 -21.83 11.86 0.00
N GLY A 107 -22.47 12.85 -0.64
CA GLY A 107 -21.81 14.10 -0.97
C GLY A 107 -22.27 14.75 -2.28
N VAL A 108 -21.42 15.64 -2.80
CA VAL A 108 -21.65 16.36 -4.05
C VAL A 108 -21.17 15.51 -5.21
N LEU A 109 -22.02 15.35 -6.23
CA LEU A 109 -21.66 14.66 -7.46
C LEU A 109 -21.15 15.66 -8.50
N PRO A 110 -20.13 15.31 -9.31
CA PRO A 110 -19.71 16.13 -10.43
C PRO A 110 -20.82 16.31 -11.46
N ASP A 111 -20.85 17.46 -12.14
CA ASP A 111 -21.88 17.79 -13.14
C ASP A 111 -21.97 16.76 -14.29
N LEU A 112 -20.86 16.08 -14.61
CA LEU A 112 -20.77 15.08 -15.68
C LEU A 112 -21.21 13.68 -15.25
N PHE A 113 -21.62 13.48 -14.00
CA PHE A 113 -21.96 12.15 -13.48
C PHE A 113 -23.17 11.52 -14.20
N ILE A 114 -24.17 12.31 -14.59
CA ILE A 114 -25.40 11.82 -15.23
C ILE A 114 -25.23 11.68 -16.77
N ASN A 115 -24.03 11.86 -17.30
CA ASN A 115 -23.80 11.76 -18.74
C ASN A 115 -23.58 10.30 -19.16
N GLU A 116 -24.38 9.83 -20.11
CA GLU A 116 -24.32 8.45 -20.66
C GLU A 116 -22.94 8.09 -21.26
N LEU A 117 -22.18 9.10 -21.72
CA LEU A 117 -20.86 8.90 -22.31
C LEU A 117 -19.73 8.93 -21.28
N SER A 118 -19.99 9.37 -20.05
CA SER A 118 -18.97 9.49 -19.01
C SER A 118 -18.60 8.12 -18.44
N ASP A 119 -17.30 7.87 -18.33
CA ASP A 119 -16.78 6.83 -17.46
C ASP A 119 -16.64 7.38 -16.04
N ILE A 120 -17.23 6.68 -15.08
CA ILE A 120 -17.22 7.02 -13.67
C ILE A 120 -16.22 6.11 -12.98
N ILE A 121 -15.44 6.68 -12.06
CA ILE A 121 -14.49 5.95 -11.23
C ILE A 121 -14.90 6.18 -9.78
N LEU A 122 -15.32 5.12 -9.09
CA LEU A 122 -15.60 5.18 -7.66
C LEU A 122 -14.36 4.73 -6.91
N GLU A 123 -13.96 5.48 -5.88
CA GLU A 123 -13.03 4.99 -4.86
C GLU A 123 -13.79 4.71 -3.58
N GLY A 124 -13.60 3.53 -2.98
CA GLY A 124 -14.33 3.13 -1.79
C GLY A 124 -14.23 1.64 -1.49
N CYS A 125 -15.23 1.11 -0.79
CA CYS A 125 -15.24 -0.27 -0.29
C CYS A 125 -16.47 -1.04 -0.74
N TYR A 126 -16.28 -2.32 -1.09
CA TYR A 126 -17.37 -3.24 -1.38
C TYR A 126 -17.88 -3.91 -0.09
N ASP A 127 -19.02 -3.44 0.42
CA ASP A 127 -19.59 -3.86 1.70
C ASP A 127 -20.28 -5.24 1.59
N PRO A 128 -20.25 -6.08 2.66
CA PRO A 128 -20.95 -7.38 2.72
C PRO A 128 -22.44 -7.37 2.33
N ASN A 129 -23.10 -6.22 2.38
CA ASN A 129 -24.49 -6.06 1.91
C ASN A 129 -24.62 -6.03 0.37
N GLY A 130 -23.53 -6.12 -0.38
CA GLY A 130 -23.55 -6.09 -1.84
C GLY A 130 -23.68 -4.67 -2.42
N VAL A 131 -23.29 -3.65 -1.65
CA VAL A 131 -23.27 -2.24 -2.09
C VAL A 131 -21.85 -1.70 -2.01
N PHE A 132 -21.40 -1.08 -3.09
CA PHE A 132 -20.15 -0.35 -3.12
C PHE A 132 -20.33 1.04 -2.48
N LYS A 133 -19.74 1.24 -1.31
CA LYS A 133 -19.76 2.54 -0.62
C LYS A 133 -18.61 3.38 -1.15
N SER A 134 -18.94 4.41 -1.91
CA SER A 134 -17.99 5.36 -2.47
C SER A 134 -17.65 6.46 -1.47
N GLU A 135 -16.36 6.67 -1.28
CA GLU A 135 -15.78 7.81 -0.58
C GLU A 135 -15.47 8.95 -1.55
N THR A 136 -15.08 8.64 -2.79
CA THR A 136 -14.77 9.61 -3.85
C THR A 136 -15.36 9.17 -5.20
N ILE A 137 -15.77 10.16 -6.00
CA ILE A 137 -16.34 10.08 -7.36
C ILE A 137 -15.61 11.05 -8.29
#